data_AF-A0A378L0R1-F1
#
_entry.id   AF-A0A378L0R1-F1
#
_cell.length_a   1.000
_cell.length_b   1.000
_cell.length_c   1.000
_cell.angle_alpha   90.00
_cell.angle_beta   90.00
_cell.angle_gamma   90.00
#
_symmetry.space_group_name_H-M   'P 1'
#
loop_
_entity.id
_entity.type
_entity.pdbx_description
1 polymer ?
#
loop_
_entity_poly.entity_id
_entity_poly.type
_entity_poly.pdbx_seq_one_letter_code
_entity_poly.pdbx_strand_id
1 'polypeptide(L)'
;MLQKWDSTSAEVLKQQIKAAVDPIVARHEHYKTATANMLLSITNHFFNETNKDKILEVTHYVAGNVEQEPVMNQFLQKKFDNLVQFTQTIQECGLGLGLEQDGDYFVFNYSEGLKPETVEFMNKLAIALSACRICIGMEQIYRTLLQDPHVQTQEYEDFLVEVRDLAQKYYAGPVPDGDYSKYLRAYYQSALSIQNRLKEQHIKVNAWKEPFADQLQKALAVICQAIKCTGLKLIESTTAFPDKTWLGDGWSPFVIGLLSELVARYYSYTYVIAGSLSLNQDYFFVLTTELSTFSLTMQDQMEHLKLAILKNADVELGDLIRNIQGQAAVHQIVLVPEEKPAYYGSGNLYLLYPNPNSFQEKRGDSYVQNVRSDYGLQ
;
A
#
# COMPACT_ATOMS: atom_id res chain seq x y z
N MET A 1 20.58 20.38 23.33
CA MET A 1 20.07 21.47 22.48
C MET A 1 18.66 21.11 22.03
N LEU A 2 17.67 21.28 22.91
CA LEU A 2 16.25 21.17 22.57
C LEU A 2 15.80 22.55 22.08
N GLN A 3 16.18 22.90 20.85
CA GLN A 3 15.79 24.17 20.24
C GLN A 3 14.35 24.10 19.77
N LYS A 4 13.54 25.06 20.24
CA LYS A 4 12.29 25.56 19.68
C LYS A 4 11.39 24.51 19.02
N TRP A 5 10.47 23.97 19.81
CA TRP A 5 9.21 23.44 19.28
C TRP A 5 8.46 24.60 18.65
N ASP A 6 8.75 24.92 17.38
CA ASP A 6 7.90 25.80 16.61
C ASP A 6 6.54 25.12 16.49
N SER A 7 5.53 25.79 17.03
CA SER A 7 4.13 25.43 16.98
C SER A 7 3.59 25.58 15.56
N THR A 8 4.17 24.85 14.61
CA THR A 8 3.61 24.73 13.27
C THR A 8 2.28 24.00 13.45
N SER A 9 1.18 24.70 13.21
CA SER A 9 -0.15 24.11 13.36
C SER A 9 -0.27 22.90 12.44
N ALA A 10 -1.06 21.89 12.84
CA ALA A 10 -1.33 20.71 12.01
C ALA A 10 -1.73 21.12 10.58
N GLU A 11 -2.41 22.25 10.42
CA GLU A 11 -2.85 22.79 9.14
C GLU A 11 -1.69 23.28 8.26
N VAL A 12 -0.64 23.88 8.82
CA VAL A 12 0.55 24.26 8.05
C VAL A 12 1.32 23.01 7.62
N LEU A 13 1.46 22.01 8.50
CA LEU A 13 2.10 20.73 8.17
C LEU A 13 1.33 20.00 7.06
N LYS A 14 -0.01 19.98 7.13
CA LYS A 14 -0.86 19.41 6.07
C LYS A 14 -0.66 20.11 4.73
N GLN A 15 -0.52 21.44 4.71
CA GLN A 15 -0.25 22.18 3.47
C GLN A 15 1.13 21.84 2.87
N GLN A 16 2.16 21.76 3.70
CA GLN A 16 3.51 21.39 3.25
C GLN A 16 3.56 19.95 2.70
N ILE A 17 2.96 19.01 3.43
CA ILE A 17 2.81 17.62 3.01
C ILE A 17 2.02 17.53 1.70
N LYS A 18 0.92 18.29 1.58
CA LYS A 18 0.10 18.34 0.37
C LYS A 18 0.90 18.78 -0.85
N ALA A 19 1.72 19.83 -0.73
CA ALA A 19 2.55 20.30 -1.84
C ALA A 19 3.55 19.25 -2.35
N ALA A 20 4.02 18.36 -1.47
CA ALA A 20 4.90 17.26 -1.82
C ALA A 20 4.14 16.01 -2.34
N VAL A 21 2.91 15.78 -1.88
CA VAL A 21 2.04 14.65 -2.28
C VAL A 21 1.39 14.87 -3.65
N ASP A 22 0.95 16.10 -3.94
CA ASP A 22 0.16 16.42 -5.14
C ASP A 22 0.85 15.99 -6.46
N PRO A 23 2.17 16.19 -6.66
CA PRO A 23 2.88 15.66 -7.83
C PRO A 23 2.83 14.12 -7.93
N ILE A 24 2.95 13.42 -6.81
CA ILE A 24 2.92 11.94 -6.76
C ILE A 24 1.52 11.42 -7.12
N VAL A 25 0.47 12.09 -6.62
CA VAL A 25 -0.92 11.80 -7.00
C VAL A 25 -1.14 12.06 -8.49
N ALA A 26 -0.61 13.17 -9.03
CA ALA A 26 -0.72 13.45 -10.45
C ALA A 26 -0.02 12.38 -11.32
N ARG A 27 1.14 11.85 -10.88
CA ARG A 27 1.83 10.74 -11.55
C ARG A 27 1.02 9.44 -11.48
N HIS A 28 0.44 9.13 -10.32
CA HIS A 28 -0.45 7.97 -10.16
C HIS A 28 -1.62 8.01 -11.15
N GLU A 29 -2.35 9.13 -11.19
CA GLU A 29 -3.49 9.30 -12.11
C GLU A 29 -3.07 9.35 -13.58
N HIS A 30 -1.88 9.90 -13.88
CA HIS A 30 -1.28 9.83 -15.21
C HIS A 30 -1.09 8.37 -15.65
N TYR A 31 -0.38 7.55 -14.88
CA TYR A 31 -0.08 6.17 -15.30
C TYR A 31 -1.32 5.27 -15.37
N LYS A 32 -2.32 5.55 -14.53
CA LYS A 32 -3.65 4.93 -14.62
C LYS A 32 -4.34 5.27 -15.94
N THR A 33 -4.28 6.53 -16.38
CA THR A 33 -4.87 6.97 -17.65
C THR A 33 -4.05 6.49 -18.87
N ALA A 34 -2.72 6.59 -18.78
CA ALA A 34 -1.78 6.17 -19.82
C ALA A 34 -1.95 4.68 -20.15
N THR A 35 -2.15 3.83 -19.13
CA THR A 35 -2.43 2.41 -19.34
C THR A 35 -3.65 2.20 -20.24
N ALA A 36 -4.76 2.87 -19.95
CA ALA A 36 -5.98 2.76 -20.76
C ALA A 36 -5.77 3.27 -22.19
N ASN A 37 -5.06 4.40 -22.35
CA ASN A 37 -4.73 4.95 -23.67
C ASN A 37 -3.83 4.03 -24.48
N MET A 38 -2.83 3.41 -23.85
CA MET A 38 -1.92 2.46 -24.49
C MET A 38 -2.68 1.20 -24.93
N LEU A 39 -3.52 0.61 -24.07
CA LEU A 39 -4.31 -0.57 -24.42
C LEU A 39 -5.27 -0.29 -25.58
N LEU A 40 -5.90 0.87 -25.60
CA LEU A 40 -6.75 1.30 -26.71
C LEU A 40 -5.93 1.46 -28.01
N SER A 41 -4.76 2.08 -27.92
CA SER A 41 -3.87 2.28 -29.08
C SER A 41 -3.38 0.94 -29.63
N ILE A 42 -2.96 0.01 -28.76
CA ILE A 42 -2.56 -1.35 -29.12
C ILE A 42 -3.72 -2.08 -29.78
N THR A 43 -4.92 -1.98 -29.21
CA THR A 43 -6.13 -2.59 -29.77
C THR A 43 -6.38 -2.09 -31.19
N ASN A 44 -6.38 -0.78 -31.40
CA ASN A 44 -6.67 -0.18 -32.71
C ASN A 44 -5.59 -0.51 -33.76
N HIS A 45 -4.32 -0.58 -33.34
CA HIS A 45 -3.20 -0.84 -34.23
C HIS A 45 -3.08 -2.32 -34.62
N PHE A 46 -3.22 -3.24 -33.67
CA PHE A 46 -2.95 -4.66 -33.88
C PHE A 46 -4.21 -5.50 -34.14
N PHE A 47 -5.35 -5.15 -33.56
CA PHE A 47 -6.59 -5.94 -33.63
C PHE A 47 -7.63 -5.29 -34.56
N ASN A 48 -7.22 -5.05 -35.81
CA ASN A 48 -8.06 -4.53 -36.88
C ASN A 48 -8.22 -5.55 -38.01
N GLU A 49 -9.15 -5.30 -38.94
CA GLU A 49 -9.45 -6.21 -40.05
C GLU A 49 -8.21 -6.51 -40.91
N THR A 50 -7.29 -5.54 -41.07
CA THR A 50 -6.08 -5.73 -41.88
C THR A 50 -5.06 -6.69 -41.28
N ASN A 51 -5.11 -6.94 -39.97
CA ASN A 51 -4.19 -7.83 -39.26
C ASN A 51 -4.83 -9.17 -38.84
N LYS A 52 -6.12 -9.38 -39.14
CA LYS A 52 -6.88 -10.56 -38.74
C LYS A 52 -6.23 -11.87 -39.17
N ASP A 53 -5.72 -11.92 -40.40
CA ASP A 53 -5.05 -13.10 -40.95
C ASP A 53 -3.77 -13.48 -40.19
N LYS A 54 -3.03 -12.48 -39.68
CA LYS A 54 -1.81 -12.70 -38.87
C LYS A 54 -2.16 -13.30 -37.51
N ILE A 55 -3.22 -12.79 -36.87
CA ILE A 55 -3.70 -13.31 -35.58
C ILE A 55 -4.21 -14.75 -35.74
N LEU A 56 -4.95 -15.02 -36.81
CA LEU A 56 -5.38 -16.36 -37.18
C LEU A 56 -4.18 -17.29 -37.34
N GLU A 57 -3.18 -16.90 -38.14
CA GLU A 57 -1.98 -17.69 -38.38
C GLU A 57 -1.24 -18.03 -37.06
N VAL A 58 -1.05 -17.05 -36.17
CA VAL A 58 -0.43 -17.28 -34.86
C VAL A 58 -1.24 -18.28 -34.03
N THR A 59 -2.56 -18.14 -34.00
CA THR A 59 -3.44 -19.04 -33.24
C THR A 59 -3.29 -20.49 -33.74
N HIS A 60 -3.24 -20.70 -35.06
CA HIS A 60 -3.09 -22.03 -35.65
C HIS A 60 -1.75 -22.69 -35.30
N TYR A 61 -0.65 -21.93 -35.38
CA TYR A 61 0.70 -22.46 -35.18
C TYR A 61 1.10 -22.57 -33.71
N VAL A 62 0.69 -21.62 -32.86
CA VAL A 62 1.07 -21.61 -31.43
C VAL A 62 0.15 -22.51 -30.61
N ALA A 63 -1.15 -22.52 -30.89
CA ALA A 63 -2.10 -23.32 -30.14
C ALA A 63 -2.22 -24.76 -30.67
N GLY A 64 -1.63 -25.05 -31.83
CA GLY A 64 -1.66 -26.39 -32.46
C GLY A 64 -3.07 -26.86 -32.83
N ASN A 65 -4.06 -25.95 -32.82
CA ASN A 65 -5.47 -26.28 -32.94
C ASN A 65 -6.18 -25.27 -33.85
N VAL A 66 -6.55 -25.72 -35.06
CA VAL A 66 -7.26 -24.94 -36.10
C VAL A 66 -8.66 -24.51 -35.62
N GLU A 67 -9.23 -25.22 -34.64
CA GLU A 67 -10.57 -24.97 -34.10
C GLU A 67 -10.61 -23.95 -32.95
N GLN A 68 -9.46 -23.48 -32.47
CA GLN A 68 -9.42 -22.52 -31.38
C GLN A 68 -9.77 -21.12 -31.89
N GLU A 69 -10.73 -20.45 -31.24
CA GLU A 69 -11.11 -19.10 -31.64
C GLU A 69 -9.92 -18.14 -31.56
N PRO A 70 -9.68 -17.33 -32.60
CA PRO A 70 -8.61 -16.34 -32.59
C PRO A 70 -8.80 -15.32 -31.48
N VAL A 71 -7.69 -14.82 -30.95
CA VAL A 71 -7.72 -13.82 -29.88
C VAL A 71 -8.37 -12.52 -30.36
N MET A 72 -9.53 -12.20 -29.80
CA MET A 72 -10.27 -10.98 -30.11
C MET A 72 -9.83 -9.82 -29.24
N ASN A 73 -9.97 -8.59 -29.74
CA ASN A 73 -9.64 -7.35 -29.01
C ASN A 73 -10.20 -7.23 -27.58
N GLN A 74 -11.30 -7.92 -27.28
CA GLN A 74 -11.99 -7.90 -26.00
C GLN A 74 -11.09 -8.26 -24.80
N PHE A 75 -10.02 -9.04 -24.98
CA PHE A 75 -9.12 -9.36 -23.87
C PHE A 75 -8.34 -8.15 -23.34
N LEU A 76 -8.01 -7.16 -24.20
CA LEU A 76 -7.36 -5.91 -23.80
C LEU A 76 -8.36 -4.84 -23.35
N GLN A 77 -9.66 -5.05 -23.60
CA GLN A 77 -10.74 -4.18 -23.09
C GLN A 77 -11.07 -4.47 -21.63
N LYS A 78 -10.50 -5.53 -21.04
CA LYS A 78 -10.61 -5.82 -19.61
C LYS A 78 -9.86 -4.76 -18.81
N LYS A 79 -10.44 -4.37 -17.68
CA LYS A 79 -9.71 -3.59 -16.68
C LYS A 79 -8.77 -4.54 -15.94
N PHE A 80 -7.48 -4.21 -15.94
CA PHE A 80 -6.48 -4.94 -15.19
C PHE A 80 -6.24 -4.22 -13.86
N ASP A 81 -6.44 -4.92 -12.75
CA ASP A 81 -6.30 -4.37 -11.40
C ASP A 81 -4.82 -4.33 -10.94
N ASN A 82 -4.01 -5.22 -11.52
CA ASN A 82 -2.61 -5.36 -11.19
C ASN A 82 -1.76 -5.96 -12.33
N LEU A 83 -0.44 -5.78 -12.21
CA LEU A 83 0.57 -6.25 -13.16
C LEU A 83 0.55 -7.78 -13.34
N VAL A 84 0.29 -8.53 -12.27
CA VAL A 84 0.26 -10.00 -12.29
C VAL A 84 -0.91 -10.48 -13.15
N GLN A 85 -2.10 -9.96 -12.93
CA GLN A 85 -3.30 -10.26 -13.71
C GLN A 85 -3.11 -9.90 -15.19
N PHE A 86 -2.50 -8.74 -15.48
CA PHE A 86 -2.16 -8.38 -16.86
C PHE A 86 -1.20 -9.41 -17.47
N THR A 87 -0.08 -9.68 -16.80
CA THR A 87 0.93 -10.63 -17.27
C THR A 87 0.35 -12.01 -17.53
N GLN A 88 -0.41 -12.54 -16.59
CA GLN A 88 -1.07 -13.84 -16.70
C GLN A 88 -2.06 -13.86 -17.87
N THR A 89 -2.88 -12.82 -18.03
CA THR A 89 -3.83 -12.72 -19.15
C THR A 89 -3.11 -12.73 -20.49
N ILE A 90 -1.98 -12.02 -20.62
CA ILE A 90 -1.19 -12.02 -21.86
C ILE A 90 -0.53 -13.39 -22.11
N GLN A 91 -0.03 -14.06 -21.08
CA GLN A 91 0.58 -15.40 -21.23
C GLN A 91 -0.45 -16.48 -21.59
N GLU A 92 -1.66 -16.39 -21.03
CA GLU A 92 -2.75 -17.36 -21.24
C GLU A 92 -3.58 -17.09 -22.49
N CYS A 93 -3.41 -15.94 -23.16
CA CYS A 93 -4.23 -15.61 -24.33
C CYS A 93 -3.94 -16.47 -25.57
N GLY A 94 -2.88 -17.27 -25.57
CA GLY A 94 -2.56 -18.19 -26.69
C GLY A 94 -1.79 -17.54 -27.83
N LEU A 95 -1.31 -16.30 -27.67
CA LEU A 95 -0.47 -15.61 -28.66
C LEU A 95 1.02 -15.99 -28.60
N GLY A 96 1.41 -16.96 -27.76
CA GLY A 96 2.81 -17.41 -27.66
C GLY A 96 3.74 -16.39 -27.01
N LEU A 97 3.18 -15.44 -26.26
CA LEU A 97 3.94 -14.42 -25.55
C LEU A 97 4.38 -14.95 -24.19
N GLY A 98 5.69 -15.10 -24.00
CA GLY A 98 6.31 -15.39 -22.71
C GLY A 98 6.98 -14.15 -22.12
N LEU A 99 7.39 -14.22 -20.86
CA LEU A 99 8.34 -13.25 -20.31
C LEU A 99 9.77 -13.72 -20.58
N GLU A 100 10.65 -12.78 -20.88
CA GLU A 100 12.11 -13.00 -20.95
C GLU A 100 12.62 -13.59 -19.62
N GLN A 101 13.54 -14.56 -19.67
CA GLN A 101 14.15 -15.10 -18.45
C GLN A 101 14.87 -13.97 -17.71
N ASP A 102 14.50 -13.75 -16.44
CA ASP A 102 14.96 -12.63 -15.60
C ASP A 102 14.63 -11.22 -16.13
N GLY A 103 13.68 -11.12 -17.07
CA GLY A 103 13.31 -9.86 -17.72
C GLY A 103 11.87 -9.41 -17.46
N ASP A 104 11.65 -8.10 -17.62
CA ASP A 104 10.34 -7.46 -17.50
C ASP A 104 9.55 -7.36 -18.82
N TYR A 105 10.08 -7.95 -19.88
CA TYR A 105 9.61 -7.78 -21.25
C TYR A 105 8.98 -9.05 -21.79
N PHE A 106 7.89 -8.89 -22.54
CA PHE A 106 7.33 -9.97 -23.33
C PHE A 106 8.21 -10.28 -24.53
N VAL A 107 8.33 -11.56 -24.81
CA VAL A 107 9.02 -12.11 -25.98
C VAL A 107 8.07 -13.06 -26.69
N PHE A 108 8.03 -12.97 -28.01
CA PHE A 108 7.26 -13.89 -28.82
C PHE A 108 8.05 -15.18 -29.04
N ASN A 109 7.54 -16.26 -28.45
CA ASN A 109 8.10 -17.61 -28.61
C ASN A 109 7.31 -18.32 -29.71
N TYR A 110 7.98 -18.71 -30.78
CA TYR A 110 7.34 -19.36 -31.92
C TYR A 110 8.14 -20.56 -32.42
N SER A 111 7.42 -21.52 -33.03
CA SER A 111 7.99 -22.64 -33.76
C SER A 111 8.15 -22.29 -35.25
N GLU A 112 9.05 -22.99 -35.95
CA GLU A 112 9.23 -22.84 -37.39
C GLU A 112 7.90 -23.02 -38.15
N GLY A 113 7.67 -22.22 -39.21
CA GLY A 113 6.49 -22.32 -40.07
C GLY A 113 5.64 -21.04 -40.21
N LEU A 114 5.85 -20.04 -39.33
CA LEU A 114 5.20 -18.74 -39.46
C LEU A 114 5.80 -17.89 -40.59
N LYS A 115 4.95 -17.12 -41.27
CA LYS A 115 5.39 -16.12 -42.25
C LYS A 115 6.25 -15.05 -41.56
N PRO A 116 7.32 -14.55 -42.22
CA PRO A 116 8.16 -13.49 -41.66
C PRO A 116 7.37 -12.24 -41.23
N GLU A 117 6.34 -11.87 -41.96
CA GLU A 117 5.48 -10.72 -41.63
C GLU A 117 4.66 -10.92 -40.36
N THR A 118 4.26 -12.17 -40.08
CA THR A 118 3.52 -12.56 -38.87
C THR A 118 4.44 -12.56 -37.66
N VAL A 119 5.67 -13.04 -37.83
CA VAL A 119 6.72 -12.94 -36.79
C VAL A 119 7.04 -11.48 -36.46
N GLU A 120 7.21 -10.63 -37.49
CA GLU A 120 7.42 -9.18 -37.31
C GLU A 120 6.27 -8.53 -36.54
N PHE A 121 5.03 -8.82 -36.95
CA PHE A 121 3.82 -8.34 -36.28
C PHE A 121 3.77 -8.73 -34.80
N MET A 122 4.09 -9.98 -34.47
CA MET A 122 4.08 -10.45 -33.08
C MET A 122 5.20 -9.86 -32.24
N ASN A 123 6.39 -9.64 -32.82
CA ASN A 123 7.47 -8.93 -32.13
C ASN A 123 7.10 -7.47 -31.83
N LYS A 124 6.48 -6.77 -32.79
CA LYS A 124 5.92 -5.42 -32.57
C LYS A 124 4.88 -5.42 -31.44
N LEU A 125 3.98 -6.40 -31.44
CA LEU A 125 2.96 -6.55 -30.39
C LEU A 125 3.57 -6.81 -29.01
N ALA A 126 4.57 -7.70 -28.92
CA ALA A 126 5.28 -8.00 -27.68
C ALA A 126 5.95 -6.76 -27.07
N ILE A 127 6.60 -5.93 -27.89
CA ILE A 127 7.21 -4.66 -27.48
C ILE A 127 6.14 -3.70 -26.95
N ALA A 128 5.02 -3.55 -27.67
CA ALA A 128 3.94 -2.65 -27.30
C ALA A 128 3.26 -3.07 -25.97
N LEU A 129 2.98 -4.36 -25.81
CA LEU A 129 2.43 -4.92 -24.57
C LEU A 129 3.40 -4.79 -23.41
N SER A 130 4.70 -4.88 -23.65
CA SER A 130 5.72 -4.65 -22.62
C SER A 130 5.72 -3.21 -22.14
N ALA A 131 5.57 -2.23 -23.04
CA ALA A 131 5.44 -0.83 -22.65
C ALA A 131 4.20 -0.60 -21.75
N CYS A 132 3.08 -1.22 -22.11
CA CYS A 132 1.87 -1.18 -21.29
C CYS A 132 2.07 -1.86 -19.92
N ARG A 133 2.72 -3.03 -19.88
CA ARG A 133 3.10 -3.73 -18.64
C ARG A 133 3.85 -2.81 -17.70
N ILE A 134 4.83 -2.07 -18.22
CA ILE A 134 5.65 -1.14 -17.45
C ILE A 134 4.82 0.04 -16.91
N CYS A 135 3.89 0.60 -17.67
CA CYS A 135 2.97 1.63 -17.17
C CYS A 135 2.06 1.12 -16.04
N ILE A 136 1.56 -0.12 -16.13
CA ILE A 136 0.81 -0.74 -15.03
C ILE A 136 1.69 -0.86 -13.79
N GLY A 137 2.93 -1.34 -13.93
CA GLY A 137 3.88 -1.42 -12.83
C GLY A 137 4.16 -0.07 -12.18
N MET A 138 4.28 1.00 -12.97
CA MET A 138 4.45 2.37 -12.44
C MET A 138 3.24 2.83 -11.64
N GLU A 139 2.01 2.64 -12.16
CA GLU A 139 0.78 2.95 -11.43
C GLU A 139 0.77 2.26 -10.06
N GLN A 140 1.14 0.97 -10.03
CA GLN A 140 1.19 0.21 -8.79
C GLN A 140 2.23 0.71 -7.80
N ILE A 141 3.43 1.08 -8.27
CA ILE A 141 4.47 1.64 -7.41
C ILE A 141 3.96 2.93 -6.77
N TYR A 142 3.42 3.86 -7.57
CA TYR A 142 2.87 5.11 -7.03
C TYR A 142 1.69 4.87 -6.07
N ARG A 143 0.79 3.94 -6.39
CA ARG A 143 -0.31 3.55 -5.50
C ARG A 143 0.21 3.03 -4.17
N THR A 144 1.22 2.17 -4.20
CA THR A 144 1.83 1.58 -2.99
C THR A 144 2.49 2.65 -2.13
N LEU A 145 3.20 3.61 -2.74
CA LEU A 145 3.79 4.74 -2.03
C LEU A 145 2.73 5.63 -1.36
N LEU A 146 1.61 5.89 -2.04
CA LEU A 146 0.52 6.71 -1.50
C LEU A 146 -0.26 5.99 -0.39
N GLN A 147 -0.36 4.66 -0.45
CA GLN A 147 -1.06 3.83 0.54
C GLN A 147 -0.19 3.41 1.72
N ASP A 148 1.08 3.84 1.74
CA ASP A 148 2.03 3.46 2.77
C ASP A 148 1.59 3.93 4.17
N PRO A 149 1.68 3.09 5.23
CA PRO A 149 1.32 3.47 6.60
C PRO A 149 2.07 4.71 7.13
N HIS A 150 3.27 4.98 6.61
CA HIS A 150 4.00 6.20 6.93
C HIS A 150 3.25 7.44 6.41
N VAL A 151 2.67 7.39 5.21
CA VAL A 151 1.98 8.52 4.56
C VAL A 151 0.56 8.71 5.09
N GLN A 152 -0.10 7.61 5.50
CA GLN A 152 -1.48 7.64 5.97
C GLN A 152 -1.64 8.32 7.33
N THR A 153 -2.67 9.17 7.46
CA THR A 153 -3.03 9.89 8.70
C THR A 153 -4.38 9.48 9.30
N GLN A 154 -5.21 8.73 8.56
CA GLN A 154 -6.59 8.43 8.95
C GLN A 154 -6.71 7.82 10.36
N GLU A 155 -5.87 6.84 10.68
CA GLU A 155 -5.86 6.19 12.01
C GLU A 155 -5.62 7.20 13.16
N TYR A 156 -4.82 8.23 12.92
CA TYR A 156 -4.52 9.28 13.91
C TYR A 156 -5.68 10.27 14.01
N GLU A 157 -6.32 10.62 12.89
CA GLU A 157 -7.47 11.51 12.84
C GLU A 157 -8.71 10.89 13.50
N ASP A 158 -8.87 9.57 13.38
CA ASP A 158 -9.98 8.82 13.97
C ASP A 158 -10.02 8.93 15.50
N PHE A 159 -8.87 9.09 16.18
CA PHE A 159 -8.84 9.33 17.63
C PHE A 159 -9.55 10.62 18.01
N LEU A 160 -9.34 11.70 17.26
CA LEU A 160 -9.99 12.98 17.54
C LEU A 160 -11.51 12.86 17.34
N VAL A 161 -11.94 12.12 16.32
CA VAL A 161 -13.36 11.83 16.08
C VAL A 161 -13.95 11.00 17.22
N GLU A 162 -13.26 9.95 17.66
CA GLU A 162 -13.67 9.08 18.77
C GLU A 162 -13.80 9.86 20.09
N VAL A 163 -12.85 10.74 20.39
CA VAL A 163 -12.88 11.61 21.57
C VAL A 163 -14.08 12.57 21.53
N ARG A 164 -14.35 13.16 20.37
CA ARG A 164 -15.49 14.09 20.19
C ARG A 164 -16.83 13.38 20.31
N ASP A 165 -16.96 12.20 19.73
CA ASP A 165 -18.17 11.36 19.87
C ASP A 165 -18.40 10.97 21.33
N LEU A 166 -17.35 10.56 22.05
CA LEU A 166 -17.44 10.27 23.48
C LEU A 166 -17.86 11.51 24.29
N ALA A 167 -17.26 12.68 24.00
CA ALA A 167 -17.59 13.93 24.65
C ALA A 167 -19.05 14.34 24.37
N GLN A 168 -19.52 14.22 23.13
CA GLN A 168 -20.91 14.51 22.76
C GLN A 168 -21.89 13.60 23.52
N LYS A 169 -21.61 12.29 23.55
CA LYS A 169 -22.41 11.32 24.29
C LYS A 169 -22.41 11.59 25.79
N TYR A 170 -21.29 12.05 26.34
CA TYR A 170 -21.21 12.49 27.72
C TYR A 170 -22.10 13.72 27.94
N TYR A 171 -21.91 14.81 27.22
CA TYR A 171 -22.69 16.04 27.44
C TYR A 171 -24.19 15.92 27.12
N ALA A 172 -24.63 14.88 26.39
CA ALA A 172 -26.04 14.54 26.24
C ALA A 172 -26.73 14.17 27.57
N GLY A 173 -25.95 13.88 28.61
CA GLY A 173 -26.42 13.60 29.96
C GLY A 173 -26.84 12.14 30.17
N PRO A 174 -27.09 11.76 31.43
CA PRO A 174 -27.57 10.42 31.75
C PRO A 174 -29.01 10.20 31.26
N VAL A 175 -29.37 8.95 30.99
CA VAL A 175 -30.75 8.55 30.72
C VAL A 175 -31.63 8.91 31.93
N PRO A 176 -32.87 9.41 31.73
CA PRO A 176 -33.80 9.63 32.84
C PRO A 176 -33.95 8.36 33.69
N ASP A 177 -33.90 8.51 35.02
CA ASP A 177 -33.88 7.44 36.03
C ASP A 177 -32.63 6.52 36.05
N GLY A 178 -31.58 6.89 35.32
CA GLY A 178 -30.31 6.17 35.31
C GLY A 178 -29.46 6.39 36.55
N ASP A 179 -28.72 5.35 36.97
CA ASP A 179 -27.69 5.46 38.01
C ASP A 179 -26.54 6.34 37.52
N TYR A 180 -26.50 7.57 38.04
CA TYR A 180 -25.51 8.57 37.67
C TYR A 180 -24.07 8.13 37.97
N SER A 181 -23.86 7.28 38.99
CA SER A 181 -22.52 6.74 39.29
C SER A 181 -22.05 5.74 38.23
N LYS A 182 -22.94 4.87 37.74
CA LYS A 182 -22.65 3.96 36.63
C LYS A 182 -22.36 4.72 35.35
N TYR A 183 -23.14 5.78 35.09
CA TYR A 183 -22.91 6.69 33.98
C TYR A 183 -21.50 7.28 34.04
N LEU A 184 -21.10 7.96 35.13
CA LEU A 184 -19.76 8.57 35.22
C LEU A 184 -18.62 7.54 35.13
N ARG A 185 -18.77 6.36 35.76
CA ARG A 185 -17.77 5.29 35.67
C ARG A 185 -17.60 4.75 34.25
N ALA A 186 -18.69 4.55 33.52
CA ALA A 186 -18.65 4.04 32.15
C ALA A 186 -17.90 5.01 31.21
N TYR A 187 -18.20 6.30 31.27
CA TYR A 187 -17.50 7.30 30.45
C TYR A 187 -16.04 7.49 30.87
N TYR A 188 -15.74 7.41 32.18
CA TYR A 188 -14.37 7.45 32.67
C TYR A 188 -13.54 6.26 32.16
N GLN A 189 -14.08 5.04 32.22
CA GLN A 189 -13.42 3.83 31.69
C GLN A 189 -13.18 3.92 30.18
N SER A 190 -14.18 4.36 29.42
CA SER A 190 -14.04 4.58 27.97
C SER A 190 -12.95 5.62 27.68
N ALA A 191 -12.92 6.73 28.43
CA ALA A 191 -11.89 7.76 28.26
C ALA A 191 -10.48 7.22 28.58
N LEU A 192 -10.32 6.41 29.63
CA LEU A 192 -9.03 5.77 29.95
C LEU A 192 -8.60 4.75 28.88
N SER A 193 -9.55 4.01 28.30
CA SER A 193 -9.26 3.09 27.18
C SER A 193 -8.69 3.84 25.97
N ILE A 194 -9.32 4.95 25.58
CA ILE A 194 -8.84 5.81 24.49
C ILE A 194 -7.46 6.37 24.85
N GLN A 195 -7.27 6.83 26.10
CA GLN A 195 -5.98 7.39 26.56
C GLN A 195 -4.84 6.35 26.46
N ASN A 196 -5.10 5.10 26.81
CA ASN A 196 -4.10 4.03 26.69
C ASN A 196 -3.75 3.76 25.22
N ARG A 197 -4.75 3.70 24.34
CA ARG A 197 -4.53 3.55 22.89
C ARG A 197 -3.77 4.73 22.28
N LEU A 198 -4.05 5.96 22.71
CA LEU A 198 -3.30 7.16 22.29
C LEU A 198 -1.82 7.07 22.68
N LYS A 199 -1.51 6.66 23.92
CA LYS A 199 -0.13 6.45 24.38
C LYS A 199 0.62 5.40 23.55
N GLU A 200 -0.05 4.31 23.20
CA GLU A 200 0.55 3.28 22.33
C GLU A 200 0.89 3.84 20.95
N GLN A 201 0.01 4.69 20.39
CA GLN A 201 0.23 5.28 19.07
C GLN A 201 1.34 6.33 19.06
N HIS A 202 1.48 7.11 20.13
CA HIS A 202 2.62 8.02 20.31
C HIS A 202 3.97 7.31 20.19
N ILE A 203 4.08 6.06 20.68
CA ILE A 203 5.30 5.27 20.59
C ILE A 203 5.55 4.77 19.15
N LYS A 204 4.48 4.51 18.40
CA LYS A 204 4.53 3.90 17.06
C LYS A 204 4.67 4.89 15.91
N VAL A 205 4.58 6.21 16.15
CA VAL A 205 4.60 7.24 15.10
C VAL A 205 5.75 7.05 14.10
N ASN A 206 6.93 6.66 14.57
CA ASN A 206 8.14 6.50 13.74
C ASN A 206 8.40 5.07 13.24
N ALA A 207 7.52 4.11 13.54
CA ALA A 207 7.76 2.70 13.20
C ALA A 207 7.93 2.45 11.70
N TRP A 208 7.36 3.33 10.86
CA TRP A 208 7.35 3.18 9.39
C TRP A 208 8.32 4.10 8.66
N LYS A 209 9.06 4.98 9.37
CA LYS A 209 9.92 5.98 8.74
C LYS A 209 11.08 5.36 7.94
N GLU A 210 11.83 4.44 8.54
CA GLU A 210 12.95 3.76 7.88
C GLU A 210 12.49 2.81 6.75
N PRO A 211 11.49 1.92 6.96
CA PRO A 211 10.94 1.10 5.87
C PRO A 211 10.46 1.92 4.67
N PHE A 212 9.82 3.06 4.92
CA PHE A 212 9.35 3.96 3.86
C PHE A 212 10.51 4.58 3.07
N ALA A 213 11.58 4.99 3.74
CA ALA A 213 12.79 5.51 3.08
C ALA A 213 13.40 4.50 2.10
N ASP A 214 13.57 3.25 2.56
CA ASP A 214 14.09 2.16 1.74
C ASP A 214 13.18 1.84 0.55
N GLN A 215 11.86 1.80 0.78
CA GLN A 215 10.87 1.55 -0.26
C GLN A 215 10.91 2.63 -1.34
N LEU A 216 11.01 3.90 -0.95
CA LEU A 216 11.02 5.00 -1.89
C LEU A 216 12.31 5.06 -2.71
N GLN A 217 13.47 4.76 -2.10
CA GLN A 217 14.73 4.68 -2.83
C GLN A 217 14.68 3.57 -3.90
N LYS A 218 14.12 2.40 -3.56
CA LYS A 218 13.89 1.31 -4.51
C LYS A 218 12.91 1.73 -5.61
N ALA A 219 11.80 2.36 -5.24
CA ALA A 219 10.80 2.84 -6.19
C ALA A 219 11.39 3.82 -7.22
N LEU A 220 12.19 4.79 -6.76
CA LEU A 220 12.88 5.74 -7.64
C LEU A 220 13.79 5.02 -8.64
N ALA A 221 14.66 4.12 -8.16
CA ALA A 221 15.58 3.38 -9.02
C ALA A 221 14.82 2.55 -10.07
N VAL A 222 13.77 1.83 -9.64
CA VAL A 222 12.95 0.98 -10.51
C VAL A 222 12.20 1.81 -11.55
N ILE A 223 11.56 2.92 -11.16
CA ILE A 223 10.83 3.79 -12.10
C ILE A 223 11.78 4.34 -13.17
N CYS A 224 12.91 4.93 -12.76
CA CYS A 224 13.86 5.51 -13.71
C CYS A 224 14.44 4.46 -14.65
N GLN A 225 14.82 3.29 -14.12
CA GLN A 225 15.34 2.20 -14.93
C GLN A 225 14.28 1.67 -15.91
N ALA A 226 13.05 1.45 -15.44
CA ALA A 226 11.96 0.95 -16.26
C ALA A 226 11.62 1.89 -17.43
N ILE A 227 11.53 3.21 -17.18
CA ILE A 227 11.31 4.21 -18.23
C ILE A 227 12.47 4.18 -19.24
N LYS A 228 13.72 4.20 -18.74
CA LYS A 228 14.90 4.25 -19.61
C LYS A 228 15.00 3.01 -20.49
N CYS A 229 14.94 1.81 -19.91
CA CYS A 229 15.08 0.56 -20.65
C CYS A 229 13.92 0.38 -21.65
N THR A 230 12.69 0.68 -21.25
CA THR A 230 11.52 0.56 -22.12
C THR A 230 11.54 1.59 -23.23
N GLY A 231 11.92 2.83 -22.92
CA GLY A 231 12.09 3.89 -23.90
C GLY A 231 13.15 3.55 -24.95
N LEU A 232 14.29 3.00 -24.53
CA LEU A 232 15.34 2.54 -25.45
C LEU A 232 14.85 1.38 -26.33
N LYS A 233 14.20 0.35 -25.77
CA LYS A 233 13.63 -0.76 -26.56
C LYS A 233 12.61 -0.25 -27.59
N LEU A 234 11.77 0.71 -27.22
CA LEU A 234 10.82 1.35 -28.14
C LEU A 234 11.54 2.13 -29.25
N ILE A 235 12.57 2.93 -28.92
CA ILE A 235 13.39 3.63 -29.92
C ILE A 235 14.04 2.63 -30.90
N GLU A 236 14.73 1.62 -30.37
CA GLU A 236 15.40 0.59 -31.16
C GLU A 236 14.42 -0.13 -32.09
N SER A 237 13.19 -0.35 -31.64
CA SER A 237 12.14 -0.98 -32.45
C SER A 237 11.76 -0.20 -33.70
N THR A 238 11.93 1.14 -33.73
CA THR A 238 11.68 1.95 -34.93
C THR A 238 12.74 1.73 -36.00
N THR A 239 13.96 1.39 -35.57
CA THR A 239 15.08 1.04 -36.48
C THR A 239 15.04 -0.43 -36.90
N ALA A 240 14.62 -1.33 -36.00
CA ALA A 240 14.48 -2.76 -36.30
C ALA A 240 13.32 -3.04 -37.26
N PHE A 241 12.27 -2.22 -37.20
CA PHE A 241 11.09 -2.34 -38.05
C PHE A 241 10.74 -1.02 -38.73
N PRO A 242 11.51 -0.59 -39.75
CA PRO A 242 11.24 0.66 -40.44
C PRO A 242 9.90 0.60 -41.18
N ASP A 243 9.22 1.74 -41.28
CA ASP A 243 7.96 1.88 -42.02
C ASP A 243 8.15 1.41 -43.49
N LYS A 244 7.42 0.37 -43.90
CA LYS A 244 7.64 -0.31 -45.19
C LYS A 244 7.23 0.52 -46.43
N THR A 245 6.48 1.60 -46.26
CA THR A 245 6.01 2.46 -47.36
C THR A 245 6.04 3.95 -46.98
N TRP A 246 5.94 4.84 -47.96
CA TRP A 246 5.83 6.30 -47.76
C TRP A 246 4.58 6.74 -46.98
N LEU A 247 3.54 5.89 -46.89
CA LEU A 247 2.37 6.06 -46.02
C LEU A 247 2.50 5.28 -44.70
N GLY A 248 3.56 4.46 -44.54
CA GLY A 248 3.87 3.60 -43.40
C GLY A 248 2.86 2.49 -43.14
N ASP A 249 3.27 1.47 -42.38
CA ASP A 249 2.33 0.65 -41.60
C ASP A 249 1.91 1.38 -40.30
N GLY A 250 2.42 2.59 -40.10
CA GLY A 250 2.10 3.46 -38.97
C GLY A 250 2.86 3.09 -37.71
N TRP A 251 3.94 2.30 -37.83
CA TRP A 251 4.69 1.83 -36.67
C TRP A 251 5.41 2.97 -35.96
N SER A 252 6.13 3.84 -36.68
CA SER A 252 6.86 4.94 -36.04
C SER A 252 5.92 5.91 -35.30
N PRO A 253 4.82 6.40 -35.93
CA PRO A 253 3.82 7.21 -35.22
C PRO A 253 3.21 6.51 -33.99
N PHE A 254 2.96 5.21 -34.09
CA PHE A 254 2.44 4.41 -32.98
C PHE A 254 3.44 4.35 -31.81
N VAL A 255 4.72 4.06 -32.07
CA VAL A 255 5.77 4.05 -31.05
C VAL A 255 5.93 5.41 -30.39
N ILE A 256 5.88 6.50 -31.17
CA ILE A 256 5.91 7.87 -30.63
C ILE A 256 4.73 8.10 -29.68
N GLY A 257 3.53 7.60 -30.03
CA GLY A 257 2.37 7.62 -29.16
C GLY A 257 2.62 6.90 -27.82
N LEU A 258 3.16 5.68 -27.86
CA LEU A 258 3.50 4.93 -26.64
C LEU A 258 4.55 5.65 -25.79
N LEU A 259 5.61 6.17 -26.40
CA LEU A 259 6.64 6.93 -25.68
C LEU A 259 6.07 8.17 -25.00
N SER A 260 5.17 8.88 -25.69
CA SER A 260 4.49 10.07 -25.18
C SER A 260 3.66 9.77 -23.92
N GLU A 261 2.95 8.64 -23.92
CA GLU A 261 2.19 8.17 -22.76
C GLU A 261 3.12 7.69 -21.62
N LEU A 262 4.25 7.03 -21.92
CA LEU A 262 5.22 6.56 -20.93
C LEU A 262 5.86 7.71 -20.12
N VAL A 263 6.07 8.86 -20.76
CA VAL A 263 6.77 10.03 -20.17
C VAL A 263 5.90 11.26 -19.94
N ALA A 264 4.58 11.05 -19.86
CA ALA A 264 3.61 12.08 -19.48
C ALA A 264 3.69 13.37 -20.31
N ARG A 265 4.01 13.25 -21.60
CA ARG A 265 4.05 14.38 -22.56
C ARG A 265 4.96 15.55 -22.14
N TYR A 266 5.87 15.37 -21.18
CA TYR A 266 6.81 16.42 -20.78
C TYR A 266 7.76 16.70 -21.94
N TYR A 267 7.58 17.89 -22.53
CA TYR A 267 8.35 18.57 -23.58
C TYR A 267 9.30 17.69 -24.41
N SER A 268 8.87 17.50 -25.67
CA SER A 268 9.71 17.11 -26.82
C SER A 268 10.55 15.86 -26.60
N TYR A 269 9.87 14.72 -26.47
CA TYR A 269 10.51 13.41 -26.36
C TYR A 269 11.13 12.89 -27.66
N THR A 270 11.07 13.67 -28.73
CA THR A 270 11.50 13.29 -30.06
C THR A 270 12.02 14.52 -30.77
N TYR A 271 13.19 15.03 -30.38
CA TYR A 271 13.92 15.88 -31.31
C TYR A 271 14.49 14.97 -32.37
N VAL A 272 13.96 15.08 -33.59
CA VAL A 272 14.63 14.55 -34.79
C VAL A 272 15.89 15.39 -35.00
N ILE A 273 16.95 15.10 -34.23
CA ILE A 273 18.28 15.61 -34.55
C ILE A 273 18.82 14.64 -35.58
N ALA A 274 18.89 15.09 -36.84
CA ALA A 274 19.36 14.30 -37.98
C ALA A 274 18.61 12.97 -38.24
N GLY A 275 17.33 12.85 -37.89
CA GLY A 275 16.52 11.65 -38.18
C GLY A 275 16.31 10.67 -37.02
N SER A 276 16.88 10.92 -35.83
CA SER A 276 16.89 9.96 -34.70
C SER A 276 15.95 10.30 -33.54
N LEU A 277 15.35 9.27 -32.93
CA LEU A 277 14.46 9.35 -31.77
C LEU A 277 15.27 9.26 -30.46
N SER A 278 15.07 10.14 -29.48
CA SER A 278 15.87 10.14 -28.23
C SER A 278 15.07 10.55 -27.00
N LEU A 279 15.28 9.86 -25.87
CA LEU A 279 14.63 10.19 -24.60
C LEU A 279 15.14 11.54 -24.03
N ASN A 280 14.22 12.41 -23.58
CA ASN A 280 14.61 13.63 -22.88
C ASN A 280 15.16 13.30 -21.49
N GLN A 281 16.45 13.60 -21.25
CA GLN A 281 17.09 13.31 -19.96
C GLN A 281 16.59 14.19 -18.81
N ASP A 282 16.10 15.40 -19.11
CA ASP A 282 15.58 16.33 -18.10
C ASP A 282 14.34 15.77 -17.39
N TYR A 283 13.60 14.87 -18.06
CA TYR A 283 12.47 14.18 -17.44
C TYR A 283 12.89 13.33 -16.24
N PHE A 284 14.03 12.64 -16.32
CA PHE A 284 14.54 11.86 -15.19
C PHE A 284 14.96 12.75 -14.03
N PHE A 285 15.50 13.94 -14.32
CA PHE A 285 15.82 14.93 -13.30
C PHE A 285 14.55 15.43 -12.59
N VAL A 286 13.49 15.72 -13.34
CA VAL A 286 12.19 16.12 -12.78
C VAL A 286 11.62 15.02 -11.89
N LEU A 287 11.54 13.77 -12.37
CA LEU A 287 11.04 12.64 -11.58
C LEU A 287 11.86 12.41 -10.30
N THR A 288 13.19 12.47 -10.42
CA THR A 288 14.09 12.30 -9.27
C THR A 288 13.87 13.40 -8.25
N THR A 289 13.69 14.64 -8.70
CA THR A 289 13.44 15.80 -7.83
C THR A 289 12.08 15.69 -7.13
N GLU A 290 11.02 15.33 -7.86
CA GLU A 290 9.67 15.12 -7.33
C GLU A 290 9.69 14.04 -6.22
N LEU A 291 10.23 12.86 -6.53
CA LEU A 291 10.29 11.74 -5.57
C LEU A 291 11.21 12.04 -4.38
N SER A 292 12.34 12.72 -4.59
CA SER A 292 13.24 13.11 -3.50
C SER A 292 12.58 14.15 -2.58
N THR A 293 11.89 15.13 -3.16
CA THR A 293 11.14 16.14 -2.37
C THR A 293 10.03 15.49 -1.57
N PHE A 294 9.30 14.54 -2.18
CA PHE A 294 8.32 13.72 -1.49
C PHE A 294 8.95 12.92 -0.34
N SER A 295 10.08 12.25 -0.58
CA SER A 295 10.85 11.52 0.44
C SER A 295 11.14 12.36 1.66
N LEU A 296 11.84 13.47 1.43
CA LEU A 296 12.35 14.33 2.48
C LEU A 296 11.20 14.93 3.27
N THR A 297 10.16 15.41 2.56
CA THR A 297 8.99 15.99 3.22
C THR A 297 8.25 14.95 4.07
N MET A 298 8.07 13.72 3.58
CA MET A 298 7.39 12.68 4.37
C MET A 298 8.25 12.23 5.56
N GLN A 299 9.56 12.13 5.40
CA GLN A 299 10.46 11.75 6.51
C GLN A 299 10.55 12.83 7.58
N ASP A 300 10.55 14.10 7.18
CA ASP A 300 10.72 15.24 8.09
C ASP A 300 9.41 15.67 8.74
N GLN A 301 8.31 15.74 7.98
CA GLN A 301 7.09 16.42 8.45
C GLN A 301 6.00 15.47 8.95
N MET A 302 5.99 14.21 8.49
CA MET A 302 4.86 13.31 8.76
C MET A 302 4.78 12.88 10.23
N GLU A 303 5.92 12.67 10.88
CA GLU A 303 6.00 12.44 12.32
C GLU A 303 5.39 13.62 13.09
N HIS A 304 5.79 14.84 12.73
CA HIS A 304 5.30 16.05 13.37
C HIS A 304 3.80 16.23 13.17
N LEU A 305 3.27 15.93 11.99
CA LEU A 305 1.84 15.98 11.73
C LEU A 305 1.08 14.97 12.61
N LYS A 306 1.53 13.71 12.63
CA LYS A 306 0.91 12.63 13.44
C LYS A 306 0.92 12.99 14.93
N LEU A 307 2.04 13.47 15.45
CA LEU A 307 2.14 13.94 16.84
C LEU A 307 1.23 15.14 17.12
N ALA A 308 1.11 16.09 16.19
CA ALA A 308 0.22 17.23 16.34
C ALA A 308 -1.26 16.80 16.39
N ILE A 309 -1.67 15.83 15.56
CA ILE A 309 -3.02 15.26 15.58
C ILE A 309 -3.29 14.55 16.91
N LEU A 310 -2.38 13.67 17.35
CA LEU A 310 -2.51 12.95 18.62
C LEU A 310 -2.56 13.92 19.81
N LYS A 311 -1.74 14.97 19.80
CA LYS A 311 -1.75 16.00 20.85
C LYS A 311 -3.10 16.72 20.93
N ASN A 312 -3.74 17.00 19.80
CA ASN A 312 -5.08 17.61 19.80
C ASN A 312 -6.10 16.66 20.45
N ALA A 313 -6.05 15.36 20.13
CA ALA A 313 -6.90 14.35 20.75
C ALA A 313 -6.64 14.21 22.26
N ASP A 314 -5.37 14.23 22.69
CA ASP A 314 -4.98 14.17 24.10
C ASP A 314 -5.50 15.36 24.91
N VAL A 315 -5.47 16.57 24.33
CA VAL A 315 -6.00 17.78 24.98
C VAL A 315 -7.50 17.67 25.18
N GLU A 316 -8.26 17.35 24.12
CA GLU A 316 -9.72 17.21 24.21
C GLU A 316 -10.13 16.08 25.17
N LEU A 317 -9.43 14.94 25.14
CA LEU A 317 -9.67 13.82 26.04
C LEU A 317 -9.32 14.17 27.49
N GLY A 318 -8.21 14.89 27.71
CA GLY A 318 -7.78 15.35 29.02
C GLY A 318 -8.73 16.37 29.64
N ASP A 319 -9.36 17.24 28.84
CA ASP A 319 -10.44 18.12 29.28
C ASP A 319 -11.68 17.31 29.70
N LEU A 320 -12.10 16.33 28.88
CA LEU A 320 -13.22 15.46 29.19
C LEU A 320 -13.01 14.68 30.49
N ILE A 321 -11.83 14.06 30.66
CA ILE A 321 -11.47 13.32 31.88
C ILE A 321 -11.56 14.23 33.11
N ARG A 322 -11.01 15.45 33.04
CA ARG A 322 -11.06 16.41 34.15
C ARG A 322 -12.50 16.80 34.48
N ASN A 323 -13.36 16.97 33.47
CA ASN A 323 -14.77 17.29 33.69
C ASN A 323 -15.52 16.13 34.36
N ILE A 324 -15.28 14.88 33.95
CA ILE A 324 -15.86 13.68 34.59
C ILE A 324 -15.40 13.58 36.04
N GLN A 325 -14.10 13.77 36.29
CA GLN A 325 -13.53 13.76 37.64
C GLN A 325 -14.09 14.88 38.52
N GLY A 326 -14.28 16.08 37.95
CA GLY A 326 -14.92 17.21 38.63
C GLY A 326 -16.36 16.91 39.03
N GLN A 327 -17.17 16.36 38.12
CA GLN A 327 -18.54 15.94 38.44
C GLN A 327 -18.56 14.84 39.50
N ALA A 328 -17.70 13.83 39.37
CA ALA A 328 -17.62 12.75 40.36
C ALA A 328 -17.23 13.28 41.75
N ALA A 329 -16.31 14.24 41.84
CA ALA A 329 -15.92 14.88 43.09
C ALA A 329 -17.08 15.65 43.74
N VAL A 330 -17.83 16.44 42.96
CA VAL A 330 -19.02 17.18 43.43
C VAL A 330 -20.07 16.22 44.01
N HIS A 331 -20.26 15.07 43.36
CA HIS A 331 -21.24 14.07 43.76
C HIS A 331 -20.68 12.98 44.69
N GLN A 332 -19.44 13.12 45.16
CA GLN A 332 -18.75 12.15 46.03
C GLN A 332 -18.72 10.71 45.47
N ILE A 333 -18.67 10.57 44.14
CA ILE A 333 -18.62 9.29 43.45
C ILE A 333 -17.16 8.86 43.27
N VAL A 334 -16.83 7.65 43.73
CA VAL A 334 -15.51 7.08 43.46
C VAL A 334 -15.47 6.50 42.05
N LEU A 335 -14.59 7.06 41.23
CA LEU A 335 -14.26 6.60 39.88
C LEU A 335 -13.20 5.49 39.94
N VAL A 336 -13.51 4.36 40.57
CA VAL A 336 -12.67 3.17 40.43
C VAL A 336 -13.03 2.54 39.08
N PRO A 337 -12.06 2.18 38.22
CA PRO A 337 -12.31 1.21 37.17
C PRO A 337 -12.93 -0.02 37.82
N GLU A 338 -14.06 -0.51 37.34
CA GLU A 338 -14.62 -1.76 37.86
C GLU A 338 -13.63 -2.87 37.50
N GLU A 339 -12.73 -3.19 38.42
CA GLU A 339 -12.09 -4.50 38.44
C GLU A 339 -13.22 -5.52 38.57
N LYS A 340 -13.44 -6.27 37.48
CA LYS A 340 -14.27 -7.47 37.49
C LYS A 340 -13.79 -8.46 38.56
N PRO A 341 -14.70 -9.31 39.02
CA PRO A 341 -15.31 -9.30 40.34
C PRO A 341 -14.35 -9.72 41.47
N ALA A 342 -14.74 -9.38 42.70
CA ALA A 342 -14.15 -9.85 43.93
C ALA A 342 -13.91 -11.38 43.94
N TYR A 343 -12.67 -11.79 43.65
CA TYR A 343 -12.16 -13.13 43.99
C TYR A 343 -12.25 -13.43 45.49
N TYR A 344 -12.49 -12.41 46.31
CA TYR A 344 -12.65 -12.49 47.76
C TYR A 344 -14.10 -12.34 48.24
N GLY A 345 -15.08 -12.24 47.33
CA GLY A 345 -16.50 -12.02 47.68
C GLY A 345 -17.30 -13.28 47.96
N SER A 346 -16.84 -14.45 47.50
CA SER A 346 -17.44 -15.75 47.84
C SER A 346 -16.58 -16.43 48.89
N GLY A 347 -17.08 -16.44 50.13
CA GLY A 347 -16.41 -17.06 51.26
C GLY A 347 -16.06 -18.52 50.99
N ASN A 348 -14.77 -18.78 50.79
CA ASN A 348 -14.17 -20.10 50.97
C ASN A 348 -12.90 -19.96 51.83
N LEU A 349 -13.10 -19.50 53.06
CA LEU A 349 -12.11 -19.60 54.15
C LEU A 349 -11.95 -21.04 54.69
N TYR A 350 -12.67 -22.02 54.13
CA TYR A 350 -12.61 -23.43 54.52
C TYR A 350 -11.30 -24.14 54.17
N LEU A 351 -10.40 -23.50 53.40
CA LEU A 351 -9.09 -24.06 53.06
C LEU A 351 -7.98 -23.70 54.08
N LEU A 352 -8.24 -22.81 55.03
CA LEU A 352 -7.24 -22.36 56.02
C LEU A 352 -7.51 -22.85 57.45
N TYR A 353 -8.65 -23.51 57.68
CA TYR A 353 -8.98 -24.10 58.98
C TYR A 353 -9.19 -25.61 58.82
N PRO A 354 -8.34 -26.47 59.41
CA PRO A 354 -8.62 -27.89 59.45
C PRO A 354 -9.90 -28.12 60.25
N ASN A 355 -10.79 -28.94 59.69
CA ASN A 355 -12.04 -29.34 60.30
C ASN A 355 -11.79 -29.87 61.73
N PRO A 356 -12.40 -29.29 62.79
CA PRO A 356 -12.13 -29.69 64.18
C PRO A 356 -12.64 -31.09 64.54
N ASN A 357 -13.26 -31.82 63.61
CA ASN A 357 -13.86 -33.14 63.84
C ASN A 357 -13.08 -34.33 63.27
N SER A 358 -11.80 -34.20 62.89
CA SER A 358 -11.01 -35.34 62.36
C SER A 358 -9.81 -35.79 63.21
N PHE A 359 -9.80 -35.54 64.52
CA PHE A 359 -8.76 -36.08 65.43
C PHE A 359 -9.33 -36.64 66.75
N GLN A 360 -10.04 -37.76 66.65
CA GLN A 360 -10.18 -38.83 67.64
C GLN A 360 -10.38 -40.10 66.80
N GLU A 361 -9.65 -41.21 66.86
CA GLU A 361 -8.61 -41.78 67.70
C GLU A 361 -7.88 -42.81 66.82
N LYS A 362 -6.56 -42.93 66.93
CA LYS A 362 -5.87 -44.24 67.00
C LYS A 362 -4.42 -44.01 67.43
N ARG A 363 -4.16 -44.31 68.70
CA ARG A 363 -2.83 -44.43 69.32
C ARG A 363 -2.18 -45.77 68.95
N GLY A 364 -0.84 -45.76 68.99
CA GLY A 364 0.06 -46.93 69.11
C GLY A 364 0.29 -47.67 67.79
N ASP A 365 1.49 -47.92 67.30
CA ASP A 365 2.72 -48.22 68.02
C ASP A 365 3.98 -47.77 67.25
N SER A 366 5.00 -47.48 68.05
CA SER A 366 6.38 -47.23 67.66
C SER A 366 7.00 -48.41 66.91
N TYR A 367 7.80 -48.15 65.86
CA TYR A 367 9.10 -48.81 65.72
C TYR A 367 10.09 -47.92 64.96
N VAL A 368 11.27 -47.84 65.57
CA VAL A 368 12.52 -47.22 65.12
C VAL A 368 13.04 -47.89 63.85
N GLN A 369 13.55 -47.13 62.88
CA GLN A 369 14.79 -47.49 62.16
C GLN A 369 15.36 -46.35 61.28
N ASN A 370 16.50 -45.83 61.75
CA ASN A 370 17.76 -45.55 61.07
C ASN A 370 17.81 -45.01 59.62
N VAL A 371 18.47 -43.84 59.52
CA VAL A 371 19.68 -43.54 58.72
C VAL A 371 19.69 -43.97 57.25
N ARG A 372 19.69 -42.99 56.34
CA ARG A 372 20.87 -42.67 55.49
C ARG A 372 20.71 -41.35 54.73
N SER A 373 21.67 -40.47 54.97
CA SER A 373 22.13 -39.46 54.02
C SER A 373 22.82 -40.12 52.84
N ASP A 374 22.69 -39.55 51.65
CA ASP A 374 23.71 -39.43 50.61
C ASP A 374 23.21 -38.27 49.73
N TYR A 375 23.82 -37.07 49.73
CA TYR A 375 24.89 -36.66 48.80
C TYR A 375 24.76 -37.37 47.45
N GLY A 376 24.58 -36.74 46.30
CA GLY A 376 24.80 -35.37 45.86
C GLY A 376 25.12 -35.42 44.36
N LEU A 377 25.34 -34.24 43.78
CA LEU A 377 26.07 -33.98 42.52
C LEU A 377 25.38 -34.53 41.25
N GLN A 378 25.20 -33.78 40.18
CA GLN A 378 25.93 -32.64 39.63
C GLN A 378 24.99 -31.78 38.77
#